data_AF-A0A850ZRM5-F1
#
_entry.id   AF-A0A850ZRM5-F1
#
_cell.length_a   1.000
_cell.length_b   1.000
_cell.length_c   1.000
_cell.angle_alpha   90.00
_cell.angle_beta   90.00
_cell.angle_gamma   90.00
#
_symmetry.space_group_name_H-M   'P 1'
#
loop_
_entity.id
_entity.type
_entity.pdbx_description
1 polymer ?
#
loop_
_entity_poly.entity_id
_entity_poly.type
_entity_poly.pdbx_seq_one_letter_code
_entity_poly.pdbx_strand_id
1 'polypeptide(L)'
;IVLLIFRDLPDDPAVEWDTQLLATLVLKHIEAKNINLVVTFDAGGVSGHANHISLYTAVRYNVCKLLWVPPWAGCRVLVLESVNLCRKYISFLDVLISCLLPRDALFILTEEETEQAKRAMWCHRSQLLWFRRLYLLFSRYLVVNSLRLL
;
A
#
# COMPACT_ATOMS: atom_id res chain seq x y z
N ILE A 1 -10.74 -12.33 -3.71
CA ILE A 1 -9.54 -11.57 -4.17
C ILE A 1 -9.43 -11.75 -5.68
N VAL A 2 -9.27 -10.68 -6.45
CA VAL A 2 -8.99 -10.75 -7.89
C VAL A 2 -7.52 -10.39 -8.08
N LEU A 3 -6.76 -11.25 -8.75
CA LEU A 3 -5.36 -11.00 -9.10
C LEU A 3 -5.29 -10.50 -10.54
N LEU A 4 -4.62 -9.37 -10.75
CA LEU A 4 -4.40 -8.79 -12.08
C LEU A 4 -2.92 -8.92 -12.43
N ILE A 5 -2.63 -9.55 -13.57
CA ILE A 5 -1.26 -9.75 -14.05
C ILE A 5 -1.17 -9.17 -15.45
N PHE A 6 -0.28 -8.20 -15.64
CA PHE A 6 -0.03 -7.56 -16.93
C PHE A 6 1.45 -7.76 -17.29
N ARG A 7 1.72 -8.13 -18.55
CA ARG A 7 3.11 -8.32 -19.00
C ARG A 7 3.92 -7.02 -18.97
N ASP A 8 3.24 -5.90 -19.20
CA ASP A 8 3.85 -4.57 -19.23
C ASP A 8 4.08 -3.98 -17.82
N LEU A 9 3.66 -4.69 -16.76
CA LEU A 9 3.78 -4.27 -15.36
C LEU A 9 4.51 -5.37 -14.54
N PRO A 10 5.82 -5.57 -14.74
CA PRO A 10 6.58 -6.61 -14.05
C PRO A 10 6.74 -6.30 -12.55
N ASP A 11 6.74 -7.34 -11.70
CA ASP A 11 6.97 -7.21 -10.27
C ASP A 11 8.48 -7.11 -9.97
N ASP A 12 9.00 -5.88 -9.94
CA ASP A 12 10.40 -5.56 -9.66
C ASP A 12 10.51 -4.22 -8.89
N PRO A 13 11.21 -4.18 -7.74
CA PRO A 13 11.40 -2.96 -6.94
C PRO A 13 12.09 -1.79 -7.64
N ALA A 14 12.83 -2.06 -8.71
CA ALA A 14 13.62 -1.07 -9.43
C ALA A 14 12.97 -0.62 -10.74
N VAL A 15 11.89 -1.26 -11.19
CA VAL A 15 11.23 -0.93 -12.45
C VAL A 15 10.10 0.06 -12.19
N GLU A 16 10.09 1.17 -12.93
CA GLU A 16 8.95 2.08 -12.94
C GLU A 16 7.89 1.58 -13.91
N TRP A 17 6.64 1.53 -13.46
CA TRP A 17 5.50 1.22 -14.32
C TRP A 17 5.02 2.46 -15.08
N ASP A 18 4.54 2.25 -16.31
CA ASP A 18 3.89 3.30 -17.09
C ASP A 18 2.66 3.81 -16.33
N THR A 19 2.76 5.07 -15.92
CA THR A 19 1.75 5.73 -15.09
C THR A 19 0.43 5.91 -15.83
N GLN A 20 0.44 6.18 -17.13
CA GLN A 20 -0.77 6.40 -17.91
C GLN A 20 -1.50 5.08 -18.15
N LEU A 21 -0.78 4.04 -18.56
CA LEU A 21 -1.31 2.70 -18.71
C LEU A 21 -1.92 2.21 -17.38
N LEU A 22 -1.17 2.35 -16.29
CA LEU A 22 -1.61 1.94 -14.97
C LEU A 22 -2.85 2.72 -14.51
N ALA A 23 -2.89 4.03 -14.77
CA ALA A 23 -4.03 4.87 -14.46
C ALA A 23 -5.29 4.40 -15.21
N THR A 24 -5.19 4.12 -16.51
CA THR A 24 -6.29 3.58 -17.31
C THR A 24 -6.75 2.22 -16.81
N LEU A 25 -5.82 1.32 -16.48
CA LEU A 25 -6.14 -0.01 -15.97
C LEU A 25 -6.87 0.06 -14.62
N VAL A 26 -6.38 0.87 -13.69
CA VAL A 26 -7.02 1.04 -12.36
C VAL A 26 -8.42 1.64 -12.51
N LEU A 27 -8.58 2.70 -13.31
CA LEU A 27 -9.88 3.32 -13.57
C LEU A 27 -10.89 2.30 -14.11
N LYS A 28 -10.50 1.53 -15.12
CA LYS A 28 -11.36 0.50 -15.74
C LYS A 28 -11.85 -0.52 -14.70
N HIS A 29 -11.03 -0.88 -13.72
CA HIS A 29 -11.44 -1.81 -12.67
C HIS A 29 -12.34 -1.17 -11.61
N ILE A 30 -12.09 0.09 -11.25
CA ILE A 30 -12.95 0.84 -10.34
C ILE A 30 -14.35 0.97 -10.93
N GLU A 31 -14.45 1.33 -12.21
CA GLU A 31 -15.70 1.39 -12.97
C GLU A 31 -16.41 0.03 -13.03
N ALA A 32 -15.73 -1.00 -13.54
CA ALA A 32 -16.34 -2.30 -13.78
C ALA A 32 -16.83 -3.00 -12.50
N LYS A 33 -16.31 -2.61 -11.33
CA LYS A 33 -16.64 -3.21 -10.03
C LYS A 33 -17.35 -2.25 -9.08
N ASN A 34 -17.65 -1.02 -9.50
CA ASN A 34 -18.23 0.03 -8.66
C ASN A 34 -17.46 0.20 -7.33
N ILE A 35 -16.13 0.29 -7.39
CA ILE A 35 -15.27 0.43 -6.20
C ILE A 35 -15.41 1.84 -5.63
N ASN A 36 -15.76 1.94 -4.35
CA ASN A 36 -15.91 3.23 -3.65
C ASN A 36 -14.77 3.53 -2.65
N LEU A 37 -13.85 2.58 -2.45
CA LEU A 37 -12.68 2.73 -1.59
C LEU A 37 -11.48 2.05 -2.23
N VAL A 38 -10.42 2.83 -2.46
CA VAL A 38 -9.11 2.34 -2.90
C VAL A 38 -8.13 2.52 -1.75
N VAL A 39 -7.42 1.45 -1.39
CA VAL A 39 -6.27 1.52 -0.47
C VAL A 39 -5.02 1.23 -1.27
N THR A 40 -4.04 2.14 -1.22
CA THR A 40 -2.79 2.03 -2.00
C THR A 40 -1.59 2.56 -1.23
N PHE A 41 -0.40 2.56 -1.83
CA PHE A 41 0.81 3.13 -1.26
C PHE A 41 0.83 4.65 -1.39
N ASP A 42 1.60 5.33 -0.54
CA ASP A 42 1.87 6.76 -0.70
C ASP A 42 3.07 7.04 -1.63
N ALA A 43 3.45 8.32 -1.73
CA ALA A 43 4.59 8.77 -2.53
C ALA A 43 5.93 8.15 -2.14
N GLY A 44 6.07 7.64 -0.90
CA GLY A 44 7.30 7.01 -0.42
C GLY A 44 7.38 5.52 -0.75
N GLY A 45 6.30 4.91 -1.24
CA GLY A 45 6.29 3.51 -1.68
C GLY A 45 6.72 2.51 -0.59
N VAL A 46 6.47 2.83 0.69
CA VAL A 46 6.92 2.16 1.92
C VAL A 46 8.45 2.21 2.10
N SER A 47 9.20 1.70 1.13
CA SER A 47 10.66 1.62 1.13
C SER A 47 11.29 2.16 -0.15
N GLY A 48 10.58 3.00 -0.90
CA GLY A 48 11.04 3.53 -2.18
C GLY A 48 10.88 2.54 -3.34
N HIS A 49 9.96 1.59 -3.27
CA HIS A 49 9.74 0.60 -4.32
C HIS A 49 9.09 1.25 -5.54
N ALA A 50 9.73 1.17 -6.71
CA ALA A 50 9.30 1.87 -7.92
C ALA A 50 7.85 1.53 -8.31
N ASN A 51 7.47 0.24 -8.33
CA ASN A 51 6.07 -0.16 -8.58
C ASN A 51 5.05 0.50 -7.64
N HIS A 52 5.38 0.65 -6.35
CA HIS A 52 4.48 1.27 -5.38
C HIS A 52 4.32 2.77 -5.64
N ILE A 53 5.42 3.44 -5.99
CA ILE A 53 5.45 4.87 -6.33
C ILE A 53 4.69 5.11 -7.64
N SER A 54 4.89 4.28 -8.66
CA SER A 54 4.15 4.35 -9.91
C SER A 54 2.65 4.16 -9.68
N LEU A 55 2.25 3.21 -8.81
CA LEU A 55 0.85 3.02 -8.45
C LEU A 55 0.25 4.22 -7.72
N TYR A 56 0.97 4.79 -6.75
CA TYR A 56 0.56 6.04 -6.10
C TYR A 56 0.35 7.16 -7.13
N THR A 57 1.31 7.33 -8.03
CA THR A 57 1.30 8.41 -9.03
C THR A 57 0.15 8.25 -10.01
N ALA A 58 -0.13 7.03 -10.47
CA ALA A 58 -1.24 6.72 -11.36
C ALA A 58 -2.60 6.95 -10.70
N VAL A 59 -2.77 6.52 -9.45
CA VAL A 59 -4.01 6.75 -8.69
C VAL A 59 -4.20 8.24 -8.42
N ARG A 60 -3.16 8.96 -8.00
CA ARG A 60 -3.20 10.41 -7.79
C ARG A 60 -3.52 11.16 -9.08
N TYR A 61 -2.93 10.76 -10.21
CA TYR A 61 -3.24 11.32 -11.53
C TYR A 61 -4.72 11.18 -11.86
N ASN A 62 -5.29 9.99 -11.66
CA ASN A 62 -6.72 9.77 -11.88
C ASN A 62 -7.59 10.62 -10.96
N VAL A 63 -7.29 10.68 -9.66
CA VAL A 63 -8.04 11.53 -8.72
C VAL A 63 -7.98 12.99 -9.18
N CYS A 64 -6.78 13.54 -9.41
CA CYS A 64 -6.62 14.94 -9.78
C CYS A 64 -7.24 15.31 -11.14
N LYS A 65 -7.12 14.43 -12.16
CA LYS A 65 -7.66 14.71 -13.49
C LYS A 65 -9.12 14.33 -13.68
N LEU A 66 -9.60 13.32 -12.94
CA LEU A 66 -10.90 12.70 -13.15
C LEU A 66 -11.85 12.89 -11.97
N LEU A 67 -11.57 13.84 -11.06
CA LEU A 67 -12.49 14.28 -9.99
C LEU A 67 -13.90 14.60 -10.51
N TRP A 68 -14.04 14.94 -11.79
CA TRP A 68 -15.31 15.25 -12.47
C TRP A 68 -15.91 14.06 -13.25
N VAL A 69 -15.30 12.88 -13.20
CA VAL A 69 -15.76 11.69 -13.91
C VAL A 69 -16.55 10.82 -12.92
N PRO A 70 -17.78 10.39 -13.26
CA PRO A 70 -18.70 9.68 -12.37
C PRO A 70 -18.12 8.52 -11.53
N PRO A 71 -17.15 7.71 -12.01
CA PRO A 71 -16.60 6.58 -11.26
C PRO A 71 -15.73 6.99 -10.07
N TRP A 72 -15.09 8.15 -10.13
CA TRP A 72 -14.32 8.70 -9.00
C TRP A 72 -15.17 9.58 -8.09
N ALA A 73 -16.33 10.03 -8.55
CA ALA A 73 -17.26 10.81 -7.76
C ALA A 73 -17.75 9.98 -6.56
N GLY A 74 -17.12 10.19 -5.41
CA GLY A 74 -17.39 9.44 -4.17
C GLY A 74 -16.45 8.26 -3.90
N CYS A 75 -15.50 7.97 -4.78
CA CYS A 75 -14.45 6.98 -4.50
C CYS A 75 -13.40 7.60 -3.57
N ARG A 76 -13.28 7.09 -2.35
CA ARG A 76 -12.25 7.53 -1.39
C ARG A 76 -10.95 6.80 -1.66
N VAL A 77 -9.83 7.51 -1.61
CA VAL A 77 -8.49 6.91 -1.74
C VAL A 77 -7.74 7.10 -0.44
N LEU A 78 -7.36 5.98 0.17
CA LEU A 78 -6.48 5.95 1.34
C LEU A 78 -5.09 5.48 0.92
N VAL A 79 -4.06 6.19 1.37
CA VAL A 79 -2.66 5.86 1.11
C VAL A 79 -1.95 5.44 2.38
N LEU A 80 -1.18 4.35 2.31
CA LEU A 80 -0.35 3.85 3.39
C LEU A 80 0.86 4.74 3.60
N GLU A 81 0.98 5.31 4.81
CA GLU A 81 2.05 6.22 5.17
C GLU A 81 3.42 5.51 5.21
N SER A 82 4.35 6.02 4.43
CA SER A 82 5.77 5.69 4.50
C SER A 82 6.41 6.39 5.69
N VAL A 83 7.06 5.63 6.57
CA VAL A 83 7.79 6.18 7.72
C VAL A 83 9.30 6.03 7.59
N ASN A 84 10.04 6.83 8.36
CA ASN A 84 11.49 6.71 8.48
C ASN A 84 11.93 5.34 9.01
N LEU A 85 13.21 4.99 8.82
CA LEU A 85 13.76 3.68 9.20
C LEU A 85 13.59 3.36 10.68
N CYS A 86 13.73 4.35 11.58
CA CYS A 86 13.54 4.12 13.01
C CYS A 86 12.11 3.64 13.29
N ARG A 87 11.10 4.45 12.92
CA ARG A 87 9.69 4.09 13.10
C ARG A 87 9.29 2.82 12.37
N LYS A 88 9.93 2.54 11.22
CA LYS A 88 9.70 1.33 10.45
C LYS A 88 10.02 0.06 11.24
N TYR A 89 11.04 0.09 12.10
CA TYR A 89 11.61 -1.10 12.74
C TYR A 89 11.51 -1.13 14.28
N ILE A 90 10.72 -0.27 14.91
CA ILE A 90 10.43 -0.36 16.36
C ILE A 90 9.18 -1.21 16.69
N SER A 91 8.62 -1.93 15.72
CA SER A 91 7.51 -2.86 15.91
C SER A 91 6.30 -2.23 16.64
N PHE A 92 5.72 -2.92 17.61
CA PHE A 92 4.56 -2.47 18.39
C PHE A 92 4.80 -1.18 19.19
N LEU A 93 6.06 -0.78 19.45
CA LEU A 93 6.34 0.47 20.15
C LEU A 93 5.90 1.69 19.33
N ASP A 94 5.84 1.57 17.99
CA ASP A 94 5.34 2.65 17.13
C ASP A 94 3.83 2.89 17.29
N VAL A 95 3.09 2.01 17.98
CA VAL A 95 1.65 2.23 18.28
C VAL A 95 1.49 3.51 19.09
N LEU A 96 2.32 3.73 20.13
CA LEU A 96 2.23 4.92 20.97
C LEU A 96 2.49 6.20 20.15
N ILE A 97 3.51 6.18 19.30
CA ILE A 97 3.86 7.30 18.43
C ILE A 97 2.75 7.55 17.40
N SER A 98 2.26 6.49 16.76
CA SER A 98 1.17 6.57 15.77
C SER A 98 -0.15 7.05 16.37
N CYS A 99 -0.40 6.73 17.65
CA CYS A 99 -1.57 7.22 18.38
C CYS A 99 -1.51 8.73 18.68
N LEU A 100 -0.32 9.35 18.68
CA LEU A 100 -0.13 10.77 18.97
C LEU A 100 -0.05 11.65 17.71
N LEU A 101 0.33 11.09 16.56
CA LEU A 101 0.51 11.86 15.32
C LEU A 101 -0.81 12.02 14.54
N PRO A 102 -1.07 13.13 13.83
CA PRO A 102 -2.26 13.27 12.99
C PRO A 102 -2.32 12.21 11.88
N ARG A 103 -3.50 11.63 11.66
CA ARG A 103 -3.81 10.64 10.61
C ARG A 103 -5.32 10.58 10.35
N ASP A 104 -5.70 10.08 9.17
CA ASP A 104 -7.12 9.91 8.82
C ASP A 104 -7.67 8.55 9.29
N ALA A 105 -6.86 7.50 9.19
CA ALA A 105 -7.21 6.18 9.74
C ALA A 105 -5.98 5.48 10.32
N LEU A 106 -6.19 4.71 11.38
CA LEU A 106 -5.17 3.92 12.06
C LEU A 106 -5.68 2.49 12.24
N PHE A 107 -4.98 1.53 11.66
CA PHE A 107 -5.27 0.10 11.80
C PHE A 107 -4.21 -0.52 12.69
N ILE A 108 -4.63 -0.98 13.87
CA ILE A 108 -3.79 -1.73 14.81
C ILE A 108 -4.25 -3.19 14.71
N LEU A 109 -3.35 -4.05 14.24
CA LEU A 109 -3.60 -5.47 14.09
C LEU A 109 -3.55 -6.14 15.46
N THR A 110 -4.44 -7.10 15.66
CA THR A 110 -4.38 -8.04 16.78
C THR A 110 -3.20 -9.00 16.61
N GLU A 111 -2.85 -9.71 17.68
CA GLU A 111 -1.84 -10.76 17.61
C GLU A 111 -2.22 -11.86 16.60
N GLU A 112 -3.50 -12.24 16.54
CA GLU A 112 -3.99 -13.23 15.58
C GLU A 112 -3.82 -12.78 14.13
N GLU A 113 -4.21 -11.54 13.80
CA GLU A 113 -4.03 -10.96 12.47
C GLU A 113 -2.54 -10.83 12.10
N THR A 114 -1.71 -10.47 13.07
CA THR A 114 -0.26 -10.38 12.91
C THR A 114 0.34 -11.75 12.58
N GLU A 115 -0.05 -12.79 13.31
CA GLU A 115 0.39 -14.16 13.07
C GLU A 115 -0.14 -14.70 11.73
N GLN A 116 -1.37 -14.36 11.35
CA GLN A 116 -1.90 -14.68 10.02
C GLN A 116 -1.06 -14.03 8.91
N ALA A 117 -0.71 -12.76 9.05
CA ALA A 117 0.13 -12.04 8.08
C ALA A 117 1.54 -12.67 7.98
N LYS A 118 2.15 -13.02 9.12
CA LYS A 118 3.43 -13.75 9.16
C LYS A 118 3.31 -15.10 8.45
N ARG A 119 2.29 -15.90 8.76
CA ARG A 119 2.06 -17.22 8.13
C ARG A 119 1.91 -17.10 6.61
N ALA A 120 1.16 -16.11 6.12
CA ALA A 120 1.04 -15.84 4.69
C ALA A 120 2.41 -15.56 4.06
N MET A 121 3.23 -14.71 4.69
CA MET A 121 4.59 -14.43 4.22
C MET A 121 5.50 -15.67 4.21
N TRP A 122 5.35 -16.58 5.19
CA TRP A 122 6.08 -17.85 5.24
C TRP A 122 5.75 -18.82 4.10
N CYS A 123 4.58 -18.68 3.45
CA CYS A 123 4.25 -19.47 2.26
C CYS A 123 5.13 -19.08 1.05
N HIS A 124 5.67 -17.86 1.01
CA HIS A 124 6.50 -17.35 -0.09
C HIS A 124 7.99 -17.67 0.11
N ARG A 125 8.33 -18.95 0.27
CA ARG A 125 9.68 -19.41 0.66
C ARG A 125 10.81 -18.87 -0.21
N SER A 126 10.64 -18.86 -1.54
CA SER A 126 11.66 -18.37 -2.49
C SER A 126 11.90 -16.87 -2.38
N GLN A 127 10.91 -16.12 -1.90
CA GLN A 127 11.01 -14.70 -1.68
C GLN A 127 11.48 -14.38 -0.25
N LEU A 128 11.38 -15.26 0.75
CA LEU A 128 11.69 -14.92 2.14
C LEU A 128 13.20 -14.88 2.49
N LEU A 129 13.92 -13.95 1.86
CA LEU A 129 15.33 -13.63 2.12
C LEU A 129 15.54 -13.16 3.56
N TRP A 130 16.79 -13.22 4.06
CA TRP A 130 17.12 -12.96 5.47
C TRP A 130 16.60 -11.61 5.98
N PHE A 131 16.65 -10.54 5.18
CA PHE A 131 16.17 -9.23 5.57
C PHE A 131 14.64 -9.16 5.70
N ARG A 132 13.90 -9.99 4.94
CA ARG A 132 12.44 -10.11 5.11
C ARG A 132 12.10 -10.79 6.45
N ARG A 133 12.94 -11.68 6.97
CA ARG A 133 12.76 -12.25 8.31
C ARG A 133 12.90 -11.17 9.39
N LEU A 134 13.86 -10.26 9.26
CA LEU A 134 13.97 -9.10 10.15
C LEU A 134 12.74 -8.19 10.03
N TYR A 135 12.27 -7.95 8.81
CA TYR A 135 11.02 -7.21 8.59
C TYR A 135 9.83 -7.89 9.28
N LEU A 136 9.72 -9.22 9.25
CA LEU A 136 8.64 -9.94 9.93
C LEU A 136 8.65 -9.79 11.47
N LEU A 137 9.82 -9.53 12.07
CA LEU A 137 9.97 -9.39 13.51
C LEU A 137 9.80 -7.94 13.97
N PHE A 138 10.39 -7.00 13.23
CA PHE A 138 10.58 -5.63 13.68
C PHE A 138 9.70 -4.61 12.95
N SER A 139 9.08 -4.97 11.81
CA SER A 139 8.30 -4.02 11.04
C SER A 139 7.06 -3.54 11.81
N ARG A 140 6.89 -2.22 11.91
CA ARG A 140 5.64 -1.66 12.40
C ARG A 140 4.45 -2.03 11.51
N TYR A 141 4.63 -2.29 10.22
CA TYR A 141 3.53 -2.54 9.28
C TYR A 141 2.81 -3.87 9.51
N LEU A 142 3.42 -4.78 10.30
CA LEU A 142 2.75 -5.99 10.77
C LEU A 142 1.87 -5.74 12.01
N VAL A 143 1.97 -4.58 12.64
CA VAL A 143 1.26 -4.25 13.89
C VAL A 143 0.37 -3.03 13.73
N VAL A 144 0.87 -1.95 13.13
CA VAL A 144 0.19 -0.66 13.03
C VAL A 144 0.40 -0.01 11.66
N ASN A 145 -0.70 0.24 10.97
CA ASN A 145 -0.77 0.84 9.64
C ASN A 145 -1.51 2.18 9.71
N SER A 146 -0.79 3.26 9.44
CA SER A 146 -1.36 4.61 9.35
C SER A 146 -1.77 4.87 7.90
N LEU A 147 -3.03 5.23 7.67
CA LEU A 147 -3.53 5.65 6.37
C LEU A 147 -3.89 7.14 6.37
N ARG A 148 -3.65 7.79 5.23
CA ARG A 148 -4.05 9.18 4.96
C ARG A 148 -5.01 9.23 3.77
N LEU A 149 -5.94 10.16 3.79
CA LEU A 149 -6.78 10.46 2.64
C LEU A 149 -5.94 11.20 1.59
N LEU A 150 -6.02 10.73 0.34
CA LEU A 150 -5.31 11.32 -0.80
C LEU A 150 -5.99 12.57 -1.33
#